data_AF-A0A2H5VE98-F1
#
_entry.id   AF-A0A2H5VE98-F1
#
_cell.length_a   1.000
_cell.length_b   1.000
_cell.length_c   1.000
_cell.angle_alpha   90.00
_cell.angle_beta   90.00
_cell.angle_gamma   90.00
#
_symmetry.space_group_name_H-M   'P 1'
#
loop_
_entity.id
_entity.type
_entity.pdbx_description
1 polymer ?
#
loop_
_entity_poly.entity_id
_entity_poly.type
_entity_poly.pdbx_seq_one_letter_code
_entity_poly.pdbx_strand_id
1 'polypeptide(L)'
;MRIIVKYFAIIRELVGKGEEEILFKEGNLMDVIYKIIEGREKLKDYLIKDGKINPRVKILVNGKDVPLNFNLKDGDVIALLPPVGGGSYKVYLEAYGCSASFSDAEMIMGSLEKAGYKLVKDMKEADLNLIVTCSVKSPTANRMYHRIKELSLKPLVVAGCLPKAERDRVERINPKASLLGPDSIDRVVEVVEGTLKGIKVVALEKNLKPKILLPRVRINLVIGIVEIASGCLSSCTFCQVKLVKGRLFSYPLELILEEVKSSLKEGCKEIWLTSTDCGCYGFDIKSNLGELVKKICKLEGRFMVRVGMMNPVHLKRRKILEELIDAYKEDKVFKFLHIPVQSGSNRILKLMKRGHTIEDFMEILDRFRSEINNLTVSTDIIVGFPTETEEDFLKTCEIIKEMDVINLNKYGDRPGTEASKMPKVRTDVIKARSVELHRLIRDVTLKKNQKWIGWRGEALIDERTYNGVIARNISYKPIVIMEEKNLGEWEKVRVIKATPNCLIGET
;
A
#
# COMPACT_ATOMS: atom_id res chain seq x y z
N MET A 1 23.87 -31.94 35.74
CA MET A 1 24.18 -31.22 34.49
C MET A 1 24.51 -29.76 34.75
N ARG A 2 25.57 -29.25 34.12
CA ARG A 2 25.94 -27.85 33.98
C ARG A 2 25.24 -27.28 32.77
N ILE A 3 24.43 -26.25 32.97
CA ILE A 3 23.73 -25.54 31.89
C ILE A 3 24.21 -24.10 31.87
N ILE A 4 24.62 -23.61 30.70
CA ILE A 4 25.01 -22.21 30.53
C ILE A 4 23.80 -21.44 30.03
N VAL A 5 23.36 -20.43 30.78
CA VAL A 5 22.25 -19.56 30.37
C VAL A 5 22.81 -18.21 29.95
N LYS A 6 22.51 -17.78 28.72
CA LYS A 6 22.91 -16.49 28.16
C LYS A 6 21.71 -15.55 28.10
N TYR A 7 21.91 -14.32 28.59
CA TYR A 7 20.89 -13.28 28.69
C TYR A 7 21.20 -12.13 27.74
N PHE A 8 20.16 -11.61 27.09
CA PHE A 8 20.29 -10.56 26.08
C PHE A 8 19.40 -9.36 26.39
N ALA A 9 19.88 -8.16 26.05
CA ALA A 9 19.21 -6.86 26.19
C ALA A 9 18.44 -6.71 27.52
N ILE A 10 17.13 -6.45 27.49
CA ILE A 10 16.34 -6.23 28.71
C ILE A 10 16.39 -7.42 29.69
N ILE A 11 16.53 -8.66 29.19
CA ILE A 11 16.67 -9.84 30.07
C ILE A 11 18.01 -9.78 30.82
N ARG A 12 19.08 -9.33 30.16
CA ARG A 12 20.39 -9.10 30.80
C ARG A 12 20.31 -8.01 31.87
N GLU A 13 19.54 -6.95 31.63
CA GLU A 13 19.34 -5.87 32.62
C GLU A 13 18.55 -6.37 33.85
N LEU A 14 17.50 -7.16 33.62
CA LEU A 14 16.69 -7.75 34.70
C LEU A 14 17.48 -8.74 35.57
N VAL A 15 18.45 -9.44 34.97
CA VAL A 15 19.27 -10.45 35.65
C VAL A 15 20.58 -9.87 36.20
N GLY A 16 21.06 -8.75 35.66
CA GLY A 16 22.30 -8.08 36.07
C GLY A 16 23.60 -8.72 35.53
N LYS A 17 23.51 -9.77 34.71
CA LYS A 17 24.66 -10.50 34.14
C LYS A 17 24.36 -11.02 32.74
N GLY A 18 25.41 -11.12 31.92
CA GLY A 18 25.29 -11.55 30.51
C GLY A 18 25.15 -13.07 30.33
N GLU A 19 25.71 -13.85 31.26
CA GLU A 19 25.53 -15.30 31.31
C GLU A 19 25.68 -15.80 32.74
N GLU A 20 25.16 -17.00 33.01
CA GLU A 20 25.39 -17.72 34.25
C GLU A 20 25.40 -19.23 34.04
N GLU A 21 26.12 -19.94 34.90
CA GLU A 21 26.08 -21.40 34.96
C GLU A 21 25.07 -21.85 36.03
N ILE A 22 24.18 -22.77 35.66
CA ILE A 22 23.21 -23.38 36.56
C ILE A 22 23.50 -24.87 36.67
N LEU A 23 23.73 -25.32 37.91
CA LEU A 23 23.78 -26.75 38.23
C LEU A 23 22.35 -27.28 38.38
N PHE A 24 21.97 -28.23 37.53
CA PHE A 24 20.67 -28.87 37.53
C PHE A 24 20.84 -30.39 37.66
N LYS A 25 19.90 -31.13 38.25
CA LYS A 25 20.02 -32.59 38.39
C LYS A 25 19.79 -33.25 37.03
N GLU A 26 18.51 -33.37 36.66
CA GLU A 26 18.01 -33.79 35.36
C GLU A 26 16.64 -33.15 35.13
N GLY A 27 16.30 -32.86 33.88
CA GLY A 27 14.97 -32.35 33.51
C GLY A 27 14.95 -31.70 32.13
N ASN A 28 13.79 -31.16 31.79
CA ASN A 28 13.54 -30.54 30.50
C ASN A 28 13.82 -29.02 30.54
N LEU A 29 13.75 -28.40 29.36
CA LEU A 29 13.92 -26.96 29.19
C LEU A 29 13.00 -26.13 30.11
N MET A 30 11.75 -26.55 30.31
CA MET A 30 10.80 -25.87 31.19
C MET A 30 11.20 -25.91 32.67
N ASP A 31 11.73 -27.04 33.15
CA ASP A 31 12.19 -27.18 34.52
C ASP A 31 13.36 -26.22 34.81
N VAL A 32 14.27 -26.07 33.83
CA VAL A 32 15.40 -25.13 33.93
C VAL A 32 14.92 -23.68 33.85
N ILE A 33 13.92 -23.36 33.03
CA ILE A 33 13.31 -22.01 32.98
C ILE A 33 12.68 -21.64 34.33
N TYR A 34 11.97 -22.57 34.98
CA TYR A 34 11.42 -22.31 36.31
C TYR A 34 12.51 -22.05 37.34
N LYS A 35 13.63 -22.76 37.26
CA LYS A 35 14.78 -22.50 38.13
C LYS A 35 15.45 -21.15 37.83
N ILE A 36 15.53 -20.73 36.57
CA ILE A 36 16.09 -19.42 36.18
C ILE A 36 15.29 -18.27 36.81
N ILE A 37 13.96 -18.40 36.91
CA ILE A 37 13.08 -17.37 37.44
C ILE A 37 12.84 -17.46 38.95
N GLU A 38 13.29 -18.53 39.59
CA GLU A 38 13.17 -18.74 41.03
C GLU A 38 13.89 -17.60 41.79
N GLY A 39 13.19 -16.92 42.69
CA GLY A 39 13.72 -15.77 43.43
C GLY A 39 13.93 -14.49 42.59
N ARG A 40 13.49 -14.45 41.32
CA ARG A 40 13.64 -13.29 40.42
C ARG A 40 12.29 -12.79 39.92
N GLU A 41 11.54 -12.08 40.77
CA GLU A 41 10.17 -11.63 40.45
C GLU A 41 10.07 -10.83 39.15
N LYS A 42 10.96 -9.85 38.93
CA LYS A 42 10.95 -9.04 37.70
C LYS A 42 11.21 -9.87 36.43
N LEU A 43 12.05 -10.91 36.54
CA LEU A 43 12.32 -11.82 35.42
C LEU A 43 11.14 -12.78 35.20
N LYS A 44 10.51 -13.24 36.28
CA LYS A 44 9.31 -14.07 36.25
C LYS A 44 8.16 -13.35 35.56
N ASP A 45 7.88 -12.10 35.92
CA ASP A 45 6.83 -11.29 35.29
C ASP A 45 7.09 -11.05 33.80
N TYR A 46 8.36 -11.03 33.40
CA TYR A 46 8.76 -10.84 32.02
C TYR A 46 8.69 -12.14 31.19
N LEU A 47 9.17 -13.26 31.75
CA LEU A 47 9.25 -14.56 31.09
C LEU A 47 7.95 -15.35 31.14
N ILE A 48 7.08 -15.12 32.13
CA ILE A 48 5.82 -15.85 32.33
C ILE A 48 4.65 -14.89 32.24
N LYS A 49 3.72 -15.15 31.33
CA LYS A 49 2.47 -14.39 31.16
C LYS A 49 1.29 -15.36 31.14
N ASP A 50 0.27 -15.10 31.95
CA ASP A 50 -0.93 -15.95 32.09
C ASP A 50 -0.60 -17.42 32.40
N GLY A 51 0.43 -17.64 33.22
CA GLY A 51 0.89 -18.99 33.62
C GLY A 51 1.68 -19.75 32.55
N LYS A 52 1.97 -19.14 31.40
CA LYS A 52 2.76 -19.75 30.31
C LYS A 52 4.00 -18.92 30.00
N ILE A 53 5.00 -19.52 29.36
CA ILE A 53 6.14 -18.76 28.84
C ILE A 53 5.62 -17.70 27.88
N ASN A 54 6.07 -16.47 28.09
CA ASN A 54 5.76 -15.33 27.25
C ASN A 54 6.15 -15.66 25.80
N PRO A 55 5.18 -15.79 24.88
CA PRO A 55 5.45 -16.26 23.51
C PRO A 55 6.34 -15.30 22.72
N ARG A 56 6.59 -14.10 23.26
CA ARG A 56 7.46 -13.09 22.68
C ARG A 56 8.94 -13.30 23.00
N VAL A 57 9.26 -14.14 23.98
CA VAL A 57 10.64 -14.48 24.35
C VAL A 57 11.06 -15.71 23.57
N LYS A 58 12.14 -15.61 22.81
CA LYS A 58 12.69 -16.75 22.09
C LYS A 58 13.71 -17.45 22.96
N ILE A 59 13.56 -18.76 23.09
CA ILE A 59 14.44 -19.62 23.90
C ILE A 59 15.13 -20.59 22.95
N LEU A 60 16.45 -20.51 22.87
CA LEU A 60 17.23 -21.39 22.02
C LEU A 60 18.09 -22.30 22.88
N VAL A 61 18.18 -23.58 22.53
CA VAL A 61 19.13 -24.54 23.10
C VAL A 61 20.18 -24.84 22.04
N ASN A 62 21.45 -24.54 22.34
CA ASN A 62 22.58 -24.68 21.42
C ASN A 62 22.32 -24.03 20.05
N GLY A 63 21.67 -22.86 20.06
CA GLY A 63 21.31 -22.08 18.87
C GLY A 63 20.09 -22.61 18.09
N LYS A 64 19.40 -23.65 18.57
CA LYS A 64 18.22 -24.24 17.92
C LYS A 64 16.95 -23.97 18.72
N ASP A 65 15.84 -23.79 18.01
CA ASP A 65 14.50 -23.71 18.58
C ASP A 65 14.03 -25.14 18.89
N VAL A 66 13.74 -25.43 20.15
CA VAL A 66 13.39 -26.78 20.63
C VAL A 66 12.13 -26.72 21.49
N PRO A 67 11.30 -27.78 21.52
CA PRO A 67 10.09 -27.78 22.35
C PRO A 67 10.44 -27.72 23.84
N LEU A 68 9.51 -27.19 24.64
CA LEU A 68 9.73 -26.96 26.09
C LEU A 68 9.97 -28.25 26.90
N ASN A 69 9.53 -29.40 26.39
CA ASN A 69 9.77 -30.72 26.96
C ASN A 69 11.10 -31.35 26.50
N PHE A 70 11.96 -30.60 25.80
CA PHE A 70 13.27 -31.08 25.37
C PHE A 70 14.17 -31.37 26.59
N ASN A 71 14.69 -32.59 26.66
CA ASN A 71 15.60 -33.02 27.73
C ASN A 71 17.00 -32.45 27.50
N LEU A 72 17.50 -31.70 28.49
CA LEU A 72 18.81 -31.05 28.41
C LEU A 72 19.93 -32.01 28.81
N LYS A 73 21.13 -31.76 28.27
CA LYS A 73 22.37 -32.50 28.54
C LYS A 73 23.39 -31.61 29.25
N ASP A 74 24.37 -32.25 29.89
CA ASP A 74 25.53 -31.53 30.46
C ASP A 74 26.24 -30.73 29.36
N GLY A 75 26.44 -29.44 29.61
CA GLY A 75 27.07 -28.51 28.69
C GLY A 75 26.13 -27.78 27.72
N ASP A 76 24.82 -28.05 27.76
CA ASP A 76 23.87 -27.33 26.91
C ASP A 76 23.83 -25.82 27.24
N VAL A 77 23.72 -25.01 26.18
CA VAL A 77 23.63 -23.56 26.27
C VAL A 77 22.20 -23.11 25.96
N ILE A 78 21.55 -22.46 26.92
CA ILE A 78 20.24 -21.83 26.76
C ILE A 78 20.46 -20.34 26.49
N ALA A 79 19.89 -19.81 25.41
CA ALA A 79 19.85 -18.38 25.15
C ALA A 79 18.42 -17.85 25.34
N LEU A 80 18.24 -16.91 26.27
CA LEU A 80 17.00 -16.18 26.46
C LEU A 80 17.07 -14.86 25.68
N LEU A 81 16.35 -14.82 24.56
CA LEU A 81 16.29 -13.68 23.68
C LEU A 81 14.99 -12.93 23.95
N PRO A 82 15.03 -11.64 24.33
CA PRO A 82 13.82 -10.84 24.37
C PRO A 82 13.19 -10.75 22.97
N PRO A 83 11.91 -10.36 22.87
CA PRO A 83 11.33 -9.95 21.59
C PRO A 83 12.28 -8.99 20.90
N VAL A 84 12.56 -9.30 19.64
CA VAL A 84 13.55 -8.60 18.82
C VAL A 84 13.14 -7.13 18.73
N GLY A 85 13.79 -6.24 19.47
CA GLY A 85 13.70 -4.78 19.32
C GLY A 85 12.54 -4.03 19.99
N GLY A 86 11.34 -4.60 20.02
CA GLY A 86 10.10 -3.82 20.26
C GLY A 86 9.76 -3.42 21.70
N GLY A 87 10.25 -4.14 22.71
CA GLY A 87 9.90 -3.87 24.12
C GLY A 87 8.37 -3.77 24.37
N SER A 88 7.97 -2.97 25.36
CA SER A 88 6.56 -2.57 25.60
C SER A 88 6.15 -1.31 24.81
N TYR A 89 6.97 -0.86 23.86
CA TYR A 89 6.79 0.42 23.20
C TYR A 89 5.56 0.40 22.29
N LYS A 90 4.81 1.51 22.34
CA LYS A 90 3.61 1.75 21.56
C LYS A 90 3.93 2.60 20.34
N VAL A 91 3.47 2.19 19.17
CA VAL A 91 3.67 2.94 17.91
C VAL A 91 2.32 3.37 17.36
N TYR A 92 2.15 4.67 17.13
CA TYR A 92 1.03 5.21 16.36
C TYR A 92 1.47 5.35 14.90
N LEU A 93 0.64 4.86 13.99
CA LEU A 93 0.91 4.92 12.56
C LEU A 93 -0.27 5.53 11.81
N GLU A 94 0.02 6.46 10.91
CA GLU A 94 -0.95 6.93 9.91
C GLU A 94 -0.37 6.89 8.49
N ALA A 95 -1.23 6.62 7.52
CA ALA A 95 -0.84 6.46 6.13
C ALA A 95 -1.65 7.36 5.21
N TYR A 96 -0.98 7.89 4.19
CA TYR A 96 -1.57 8.73 3.16
C TYR A 96 -1.06 8.32 1.78
N GLY A 97 -1.88 8.54 0.76
CA GLY A 97 -1.44 8.45 -0.64
C GLY A 97 -2.20 7.42 -1.44
N CYS A 98 -1.46 6.67 -2.24
CA CYS A 98 -2.00 5.65 -3.15
C CYS A 98 -1.96 4.25 -2.54
N SER A 99 -2.52 3.27 -3.24
CA SER A 99 -2.54 1.86 -2.83
C SER A 99 -1.16 1.34 -2.44
N ALA A 100 -0.09 1.73 -3.16
CA ALA A 100 1.27 1.35 -2.80
C ALA A 100 1.71 1.91 -1.42
N SER A 101 1.34 3.14 -1.07
CA SER A 101 1.62 3.72 0.25
C SER A 101 0.84 3.02 1.37
N PHE A 102 -0.40 2.58 1.10
CA PHE A 102 -1.15 1.77 2.05
C PHE A 102 -0.55 0.36 2.18
N SER A 103 -0.10 -0.26 1.09
CA SER A 103 0.62 -1.54 1.12
C SER A 103 1.91 -1.42 1.95
N ASP A 104 2.67 -0.33 1.80
CA ASP A 104 3.84 -0.02 2.64
C ASP A 104 3.47 0.08 4.12
N ALA A 105 2.36 0.76 4.44
CA ALA A 105 1.88 0.87 5.81
C ALA A 105 1.52 -0.50 6.41
N GLU A 106 0.85 -1.37 5.66
CA GLU A 106 0.52 -2.73 6.12
C GLU A 106 1.79 -3.52 6.46
N MET A 107 2.81 -3.47 5.59
CA MET A 107 4.09 -4.16 5.79
C MET A 107 4.89 -3.58 6.97
N ILE A 108 4.86 -2.25 7.13
CA ILE A 108 5.48 -1.58 8.29
C ILE A 108 4.81 -2.05 9.58
N MET A 109 3.48 -2.02 9.64
CA MET A 109 2.72 -2.43 10.82
C MET A 109 3.00 -3.88 11.19
N GLY A 110 2.96 -4.79 10.22
CA GLY A 110 3.22 -6.21 10.47
C GLY A 110 4.67 -6.48 10.89
N SER A 111 5.63 -5.79 10.29
CA SER A 111 7.04 -5.92 10.68
C SER A 111 7.28 -5.44 12.12
N LEU A 112 6.62 -4.36 12.53
CA LEU A 112 6.68 -3.85 13.90
C LEU A 112 5.96 -4.76 14.89
N GLU A 113 4.77 -5.27 14.56
CA GLU A 113 4.06 -6.21 15.43
C GLU A 113 4.84 -7.52 15.63
N LYS A 114 5.45 -8.05 14.54
CA LYS A 114 6.34 -9.21 14.60
C LYS A 114 7.60 -8.97 15.44
N ALA A 115 8.09 -7.72 15.45
CA ALA A 115 9.18 -7.28 16.33
C ALA A 115 8.73 -6.99 17.78
N GLY A 116 7.43 -7.13 18.09
CA GLY A 116 6.90 -7.03 19.45
C GLY A 116 6.40 -5.64 19.85
N TYR A 117 6.45 -4.64 18.96
CA TYR A 117 5.86 -3.32 19.19
C TYR A 117 4.33 -3.41 19.26
N LYS A 118 3.70 -2.57 20.10
CA LYS A 118 2.24 -2.48 20.20
C LYS A 118 1.72 -1.34 19.31
N LEU A 119 0.93 -1.67 18.29
CA LEU A 119 0.26 -0.64 17.50
C LEU A 119 -0.91 -0.02 18.28
N VAL A 120 -1.01 1.31 18.27
CA VAL A 120 -2.08 2.06 18.96
C VAL A 120 -2.83 2.97 18.00
N LYS A 121 -4.12 3.22 18.30
CA LYS A 121 -5.00 4.07 17.48
C LYS A 121 -4.94 5.56 17.86
N ASP A 122 -4.53 5.89 19.08
CA ASP A 122 -4.37 7.26 19.54
C ASP A 122 -2.88 7.61 19.67
N MET A 123 -2.45 8.67 18.98
CA MET A 123 -1.08 9.20 19.06
C MET A 123 -0.68 9.60 20.48
N LYS A 124 -1.63 9.94 21.36
CA LYS A 124 -1.36 10.30 22.76
C LYS A 124 -0.79 9.12 23.55
N GLU A 125 -1.15 7.89 23.20
CA GLU A 125 -0.65 6.69 23.86
C GLU A 125 0.70 6.20 23.32
N ALA A 126 1.14 6.69 22.17
CA ALA A 126 2.34 6.18 21.51
C ALA A 126 3.64 6.65 22.18
N ASP A 127 4.69 5.84 22.10
CA ASP A 127 6.06 6.27 22.42
C ASP A 127 6.77 6.80 21.17
N LEU A 128 6.32 6.38 19.98
CA LEU A 128 6.81 6.84 18.67
C LEU A 128 5.66 6.99 17.67
N ASN A 129 5.73 8.05 16.87
CA ASN A 129 4.84 8.29 15.76
C ASN A 129 5.50 7.87 14.44
N LEU A 130 4.73 7.27 13.53
CA LEU A 130 5.16 6.94 12.18
C LEU A 130 4.13 7.45 11.18
N ILE A 131 4.58 8.21 10.17
CA ILE A 131 3.72 8.67 9.08
C ILE A 131 4.21 8.12 7.74
N VAL A 132 3.37 7.37 7.03
CA VAL A 132 3.64 6.91 5.66
C VAL A 132 3.09 7.93 4.68
N THR A 133 4.00 8.53 3.91
CA THR A 133 3.74 9.71 3.10
C THR A 133 3.77 9.45 1.59
N CYS A 134 3.16 10.37 0.84
CA CYS A 134 3.10 10.35 -0.62
C CYS A 134 3.51 11.71 -1.22
N SER A 135 4.20 11.72 -2.37
CA SER A 135 4.59 12.98 -3.04
C SER A 135 3.77 13.28 -4.30
N VAL A 136 2.77 12.45 -4.63
CA VAL A 136 2.08 12.53 -5.92
C VAL A 136 1.12 13.73 -6.00
N LYS A 137 0.37 14.04 -4.94
CA LYS A 137 -0.66 15.09 -4.93
C LYS A 137 -0.30 16.25 -3.99
N SER A 138 -0.37 17.49 -4.48
CA SER A 138 0.12 18.69 -3.75
C SER A 138 -0.72 18.98 -2.51
N PRO A 139 -2.07 18.94 -2.58
CA PRO A 139 -2.90 19.13 -1.39
C PRO A 139 -2.59 18.08 -0.30
N THR A 140 -2.39 16.83 -0.71
CA THR A 140 -2.00 15.74 0.20
C THR A 140 -0.63 16.01 0.82
N ALA A 141 0.37 16.37 0.02
CA ALA A 141 1.71 16.73 0.51
C ALA A 141 1.67 17.88 1.54
N ASN A 142 0.93 18.95 1.25
CA ASN A 142 0.74 20.07 2.18
C ASN A 142 0.10 19.63 3.50
N ARG A 143 -0.97 18.82 3.45
CA ARG A 143 -1.58 18.25 4.65
C ARG A 143 -0.58 17.41 5.46
N MET A 144 0.24 16.61 4.79
CA MET A 144 1.25 15.80 5.47
C MET A 144 2.36 16.62 6.10
N TYR A 145 2.78 17.76 5.52
CA TYR A 145 3.75 18.64 6.18
C TYR A 145 3.22 19.20 7.51
N HIS A 146 1.93 19.56 7.56
CA HIS A 146 1.29 19.95 8.82
C HIS A 146 1.24 18.78 9.81
N ARG A 147 0.89 17.57 9.36
CA ARG A 147 0.87 16.37 10.21
C ARG A 147 2.25 15.99 10.72
N ILE A 148 3.30 16.08 9.91
CA ILE A 148 4.69 15.87 10.35
C ILE A 148 5.01 16.79 11.53
N LYS A 149 4.63 18.08 11.44
CA LYS A 149 4.83 19.04 12.54
C LYS A 149 4.07 18.63 13.80
N GLU A 150 2.81 18.23 13.68
CA GLU A 150 1.98 17.79 14.82
C GLU A 150 2.50 16.51 15.48
N LEU A 151 2.98 15.55 14.69
CA LEU A 151 3.51 14.28 15.18
C LEU A 151 4.93 14.40 15.77
N SER A 152 5.59 15.55 15.58
CA SER A 152 6.97 15.81 16.05
C SER A 152 7.09 16.03 17.56
N LEU A 153 5.98 16.02 18.31
CA LEU A 153 5.99 16.10 19.78
C LEU A 153 6.59 14.85 20.44
N LYS A 154 6.73 13.76 19.67
CA LYS A 154 7.33 12.49 20.07
C LYS A 154 8.39 12.08 19.04
N PRO A 155 9.26 11.09 19.33
CA PRO A 155 10.08 10.44 18.32
C PRO A 155 9.26 10.15 17.05
N LEU A 156 9.78 10.53 15.88
CA LEU A 156 9.04 10.52 14.62
C LEU A 156 9.83 9.81 13.52
N VAL A 157 9.17 8.88 12.84
CA VAL A 157 9.63 8.31 11.57
C VAL A 157 8.74 8.83 10.44
N VAL A 158 9.35 9.48 9.45
CA VAL A 158 8.67 9.87 8.21
C VAL A 158 9.03 8.86 7.13
N ALA A 159 8.05 8.05 6.74
CA ALA A 159 8.20 6.98 5.76
C ALA A 159 7.56 7.34 4.41
N GLY A 160 7.88 6.59 3.36
CA GLY A 160 7.23 6.69 2.05
C GLY A 160 7.94 7.61 1.06
N CYS A 161 7.20 8.19 0.10
CA CYS A 161 7.82 8.89 -1.04
C CYS A 161 8.33 10.30 -0.71
N LEU A 162 7.68 11.01 0.23
CA LEU A 162 8.01 12.39 0.58
C LEU A 162 9.43 12.59 1.14
N PRO A 163 9.96 11.78 2.07
CA PRO A 163 11.30 11.96 2.62
C PRO A 163 12.41 11.76 1.57
N LYS A 164 12.12 11.05 0.47
CA LYS A 164 13.02 10.88 -0.67
C LYS A 164 12.84 11.98 -1.73
N ALA A 165 11.62 12.44 -1.95
CA ALA A 165 11.30 13.48 -2.95
C ALA A 165 11.68 14.90 -2.51
N GLU A 166 11.40 15.24 -1.25
CA GLU A 166 11.51 16.60 -0.69
C GLU A 166 12.17 16.56 0.69
N ARG A 167 13.31 15.86 0.79
CA ARG A 167 14.07 15.63 2.04
C ARG A 167 14.30 16.93 2.82
N ASP A 168 14.85 17.95 2.18
CA ASP A 168 15.18 19.22 2.82
C ASP A 168 13.96 19.91 3.45
N ARG A 169 12.78 19.70 2.89
CA ARG A 169 11.54 20.26 3.44
C ARG A 169 11.08 19.47 4.66
N VAL A 170 11.19 18.14 4.63
CA VAL A 170 10.91 17.28 5.80
C VAL A 170 11.87 17.58 6.95
N GLU A 171 13.18 17.67 6.67
CA GLU A 171 14.21 17.95 7.67
C GLU A 171 14.11 19.37 8.25
N ARG A 172 13.66 20.36 7.45
CA ARG A 172 13.35 21.70 7.98
C ARG A 172 12.19 21.71 8.97
N ILE A 173 11.20 20.84 8.80
CA ILE A 173 10.06 20.74 9.71
C ILE A 173 10.48 20.00 11.00
N ASN A 174 11.19 18.89 10.86
CA ASN A 174 11.74 18.16 11.99
C ASN A 174 13.13 17.59 11.63
N PRO A 175 14.23 18.21 12.13
CA PRO A 175 15.58 17.77 11.81
C PRO A 175 15.95 16.44 12.47
N LYS A 176 15.25 16.07 13.55
CA LYS A 176 15.46 14.84 14.34
C LYS A 176 14.66 13.64 13.82
N ALA A 177 13.68 13.86 12.94
CA ALA A 177 12.89 12.78 12.39
C ALA A 177 13.74 11.82 11.56
N SER A 178 13.58 10.53 11.83
CA SER A 178 14.18 9.48 11.00
C SER A 178 13.40 9.32 9.71
N LEU A 179 14.09 8.91 8.65
CA LEU A 179 13.57 8.90 7.28
C LEU A 179 13.62 7.49 6.72
N LEU A 180 12.48 7.00 6.22
CA LEU A 180 12.34 5.66 5.64
C LEU A 180 11.79 5.73 4.21
N GLY A 181 12.56 5.23 3.24
CA GLY A 181 12.19 5.24 1.84
C GLY A 181 11.21 4.12 1.48
N PRO A 182 10.48 4.23 0.34
CA PRO A 182 9.53 3.21 -0.09
C PRO A 182 10.21 1.90 -0.55
N ASP A 183 11.53 1.92 -0.75
CA ASP A 183 12.34 0.77 -1.16
C ASP A 183 13.11 0.15 0.03
N SER A 184 12.92 0.65 1.26
CA SER A 184 13.71 0.26 2.44
C SER A 184 12.85 -0.25 3.60
N ILE A 185 11.61 -0.66 3.30
CA ILE A 185 10.59 -1.05 4.30
C ILE A 185 11.06 -2.18 5.21
N ASP A 186 11.93 -3.07 4.71
CA ASP A 186 12.58 -4.14 5.45
C ASP A 186 13.44 -3.65 6.63
N ARG A 187 13.88 -2.39 6.62
CA ARG A 187 14.67 -1.75 7.69
C ARG A 187 13.84 -1.03 8.74
N VAL A 188 12.50 -1.14 8.71
CA VAL A 188 11.64 -0.33 9.58
C VAL A 188 11.91 -0.55 11.08
N VAL A 189 12.23 -1.79 11.49
CA VAL A 189 12.54 -2.13 12.89
C VAL A 189 13.81 -1.40 13.34
N GLU A 190 14.88 -1.45 12.53
CA GLU A 190 16.14 -0.75 12.78
C GLU A 190 15.92 0.77 12.91
N VAL A 191 15.15 1.35 11.97
CA VAL A 191 14.85 2.78 11.96
C VAL A 191 14.07 3.19 13.21
N VAL A 192 13.05 2.42 13.59
CA VAL A 192 12.23 2.70 14.78
C VAL A 192 13.05 2.57 16.07
N GLU A 193 13.88 1.54 16.21
CA GLU A 193 14.78 1.38 17.36
C GLU A 193 15.76 2.55 17.51
N GLY A 194 16.40 2.97 16.41
CA GLY A 194 17.31 4.11 16.43
C GLY A 194 16.57 5.39 16.85
N THR A 195 15.38 5.62 16.29
CA THR A 195 14.57 6.80 16.58
C THR A 195 14.15 6.86 18.05
N LEU A 196 13.74 5.74 18.64
CA LEU A 196 13.43 5.65 20.08
C LEU A 196 14.63 5.95 20.97
N LYS A 197 15.85 5.59 20.52
CA LYS A 197 17.12 5.92 21.20
C LYS A 197 17.59 7.37 20.96
N GLY A 198 16.79 8.18 20.26
CA GLY A 198 17.15 9.56 19.91
C GLY A 198 18.16 9.67 18.76
N ILE A 199 18.46 8.56 18.08
CA ILE A 199 19.36 8.52 16.93
C ILE A 199 18.52 8.67 15.66
N LYS A 200 18.84 9.70 14.86
CA LYS A 200 18.25 9.86 13.54
C LYS A 200 18.82 8.80 12.59
N VAL A 201 17.95 7.95 12.05
CA VAL A 201 18.30 6.96 11.03
C VAL A 201 17.72 7.42 9.69
N VAL A 202 18.54 7.37 8.63
CA VAL A 202 18.12 7.72 7.27
C VAL A 202 18.32 6.51 6.37
N ALA A 203 17.23 5.80 6.07
CA ALA A 203 17.19 4.65 5.17
C ALA A 203 16.44 5.03 3.90
N LEU A 204 17.11 5.77 3.01
CA LEU A 204 16.55 6.25 1.73
C LEU A 204 17.22 5.60 0.51
N GLU A 205 18.13 4.65 0.74
CA GLU A 205 18.87 4.01 -0.34
C GLU A 205 17.94 3.24 -1.28
N LYS A 206 18.33 3.14 -2.54
CA LYS A 206 17.61 2.29 -3.48
C LYS A 206 17.98 0.83 -3.22
N ASN A 207 16.99 0.00 -2.93
CA ASN A 207 17.15 -1.45 -2.83
C ASN A 207 16.42 -2.13 -3.99
N LEU A 208 17.13 -2.88 -4.83
CA LEU A 208 16.54 -3.66 -5.92
C LEU A 208 16.12 -5.04 -5.42
N LYS A 209 15.33 -5.05 -4.34
CA LYS A 209 14.75 -6.27 -3.78
C LYS A 209 13.22 -6.14 -3.77
N PRO A 210 12.48 -7.18 -4.15
CA PRO A 210 11.05 -7.21 -3.92
C PRO A 210 10.77 -7.07 -2.42
N LYS A 211 9.89 -6.14 -2.05
CA LYS A 211 9.49 -5.92 -0.64
C LYS A 211 8.19 -6.63 -0.26
N ILE A 212 7.58 -7.38 -1.18
CA ILE A 212 6.44 -8.24 -0.90
C ILE A 212 6.85 -9.41 0.01
N LEU A 213 5.89 -10.13 0.58
CA LEU A 213 6.07 -11.20 1.58
C LEU A 213 6.60 -10.74 2.95
N LEU A 214 6.70 -9.43 3.17
CA LEU A 214 6.90 -8.90 4.51
C LEU A 214 5.65 -9.15 5.37
N PRO A 215 5.78 -9.32 6.69
CA PRO A 215 4.63 -9.46 7.59
C PRO A 215 3.71 -8.25 7.48
N ARG A 216 2.40 -8.45 7.54
CA ARG A 216 1.40 -7.38 7.35
C ARG A 216 0.37 -7.34 8.47
N VAL A 217 -0.12 -6.13 8.72
CA VAL A 217 -1.41 -5.90 9.38
C VAL A 217 -2.32 -5.26 8.36
N ARG A 218 -3.47 -5.89 8.08
CA ARG A 218 -4.42 -5.41 7.08
C ARG A 218 -5.16 -4.18 7.57
N ILE A 219 -5.19 -3.13 6.74
CA ILE A 219 -6.02 -1.96 6.99
C ILE A 219 -7.48 -2.28 6.62
N ASN A 220 -7.67 -3.05 5.55
CA ASN A 220 -8.96 -3.61 5.16
C ASN A 220 -8.83 -5.13 5.03
N LEU A 221 -9.58 -5.88 5.83
CA LEU A 221 -9.53 -7.35 5.87
C LEU A 221 -10.03 -8.02 4.58
N VAL A 222 -10.78 -7.31 3.73
CA VAL A 222 -11.31 -7.84 2.47
C VAL A 222 -10.32 -7.67 1.32
N ILE A 223 -9.41 -6.68 1.40
CA ILE A 223 -8.59 -6.23 0.27
C ILE A 223 -7.12 -6.53 0.52
N GLY A 224 -6.52 -7.40 -0.30
CA GLY A 224 -5.08 -7.61 -0.35
C GLY A 224 -4.43 -6.69 -1.39
N ILE A 225 -3.54 -5.78 -0.98
CA ILE A 225 -2.81 -4.89 -1.90
C ILE A 225 -1.45 -5.46 -2.24
N VAL A 226 -1.28 -5.86 -3.50
CA VAL A 226 -0.09 -6.55 -4.01
C VAL A 226 0.68 -5.64 -4.97
N GLU A 227 1.85 -5.15 -4.54
CA GLU A 227 2.74 -4.39 -5.43
C GLU A 227 3.44 -5.36 -6.39
N ILE A 228 3.24 -5.19 -7.69
CA ILE A 228 3.79 -6.08 -8.73
C ILE A 228 5.10 -5.56 -9.32
N ALA A 229 5.36 -4.26 -9.17
CA ALA A 229 6.58 -3.60 -9.65
C ALA A 229 6.78 -2.27 -8.93
N SER A 230 8.05 -1.86 -8.78
CA SER A 230 8.44 -0.50 -8.36
C SER A 230 9.05 0.27 -9.54
N GLY A 231 9.12 1.60 -9.42
CA GLY A 231 9.63 2.48 -10.48
C GLY A 231 8.73 2.56 -11.72
N CYS A 232 9.20 3.23 -12.77
CA CYS A 232 8.46 3.39 -14.04
C CYS A 232 9.38 3.59 -15.24
N LEU A 233 8.94 3.19 -16.44
CA LEU A 233 9.65 3.45 -17.70
C LEU A 233 9.42 4.87 -18.25
N SER A 234 8.28 5.48 -17.98
CA SER A 234 7.88 6.79 -18.54
C SER A 234 8.67 7.97 -17.95
N SER A 235 8.95 9.00 -18.75
CA SER A 235 9.66 10.24 -18.37
C SER A 235 8.72 11.44 -18.37
N CYS A 236 7.55 11.30 -17.73
CA CYS A 236 6.56 12.38 -17.71
C CYS A 236 7.11 13.64 -17.02
N THR A 237 6.95 14.80 -17.66
CA THR A 237 7.60 16.05 -17.24
C THR A 237 7.13 16.59 -15.90
N PHE A 238 5.99 16.13 -15.38
CA PHE A 238 5.39 16.55 -14.11
C PHE A 238 5.56 15.55 -12.96
N CYS A 239 6.07 14.34 -13.23
CA CYS A 239 6.03 13.22 -12.29
C CYS A 239 7.36 13.06 -11.55
N GLN A 240 7.33 12.96 -10.21
CA GLN A 240 8.52 12.72 -9.39
C GLN A 240 8.89 11.24 -9.24
N VAL A 241 8.10 10.31 -9.79
CA VAL A 241 8.32 8.88 -9.49
C VAL A 241 9.69 8.40 -9.95
N LYS A 242 10.21 8.86 -11.10
CA LYS A 242 11.59 8.53 -11.51
C LYS A 242 12.65 9.03 -10.53
N LEU A 243 12.41 10.16 -9.86
CA LEU A 243 13.30 10.69 -8.83
C LEU A 243 13.24 9.85 -7.54
N VAL A 244 12.06 9.33 -7.21
CA VAL A 244 11.81 8.63 -5.94
C VAL A 244 12.04 7.12 -6.04
N LYS A 245 11.37 6.44 -6.98
CA LYS A 245 11.40 4.98 -7.15
C LYS A 245 12.32 4.52 -8.28
N GLY A 246 12.79 5.42 -9.14
CA GLY A 246 13.71 5.10 -10.23
C GLY A 246 13.04 4.44 -11.45
N ARG A 247 13.85 3.70 -12.22
CA ARG A 247 13.39 2.90 -13.37
C ARG A 247 12.61 1.67 -12.92
N LEU A 248 11.79 1.15 -13.83
CA LEU A 248 11.02 -0.08 -13.64
C LEU A 248 11.88 -1.20 -13.06
N PHE A 249 11.33 -1.85 -12.04
CA PHE A 249 11.81 -3.07 -11.43
C PHE A 249 10.58 -3.95 -11.15
N SER A 250 10.30 -4.89 -12.05
CA SER A 250 9.22 -5.86 -11.89
C SER A 250 9.58 -6.93 -10.87
N TYR A 251 8.62 -7.28 -10.01
CA TYR A 251 8.83 -8.36 -9.06
C TYR A 251 8.66 -9.72 -9.74
N PRO A 252 9.40 -10.77 -9.30
CA PRO A 252 9.24 -12.11 -9.82
C PRO A 252 7.82 -12.63 -9.67
N LEU A 253 7.35 -13.31 -10.71
CA LEU A 253 5.98 -13.79 -10.81
C LEU A 253 5.61 -14.74 -9.67
N GLU A 254 6.56 -15.60 -9.28
CA GLU A 254 6.38 -16.62 -8.24
C GLU A 254 6.12 -15.97 -6.88
N LEU A 255 6.85 -14.90 -6.55
CA LEU A 255 6.67 -14.16 -5.30
C LEU A 255 5.33 -13.40 -5.29
N ILE A 256 4.91 -12.86 -6.43
CA ILE A 256 3.59 -12.22 -6.55
C ILE A 256 2.47 -13.25 -6.30
N LEU A 257 2.57 -14.43 -6.90
CA LEU A 257 1.59 -15.50 -6.68
C LEU A 257 1.57 -15.97 -5.22
N GLU A 258 2.73 -16.04 -4.56
CA GLU A 258 2.83 -16.36 -3.14
C GLU A 258 2.15 -15.29 -2.26
N GLU A 259 2.38 -14.01 -2.55
CA GLU A 259 1.77 -12.88 -1.85
C GLU A 259 0.24 -12.89 -2.01
N VAL A 260 -0.26 -13.19 -3.22
CA VAL A 260 -1.69 -13.35 -3.47
C VAL A 260 -2.24 -14.52 -2.65
N LYS A 261 -1.59 -15.68 -2.68
CA LYS A 261 -2.00 -16.86 -1.88
C LYS A 261 -2.03 -16.55 -0.38
N SER A 262 -1.06 -15.79 0.14
CA SER A 262 -1.07 -15.36 1.55
C SER A 262 -2.27 -14.48 1.84
N SER A 263 -2.53 -13.48 1.00
CA SER A 263 -3.66 -12.57 1.15
C SER A 263 -5.01 -13.32 1.13
N LEU A 264 -5.17 -14.33 0.26
CA LEU A 264 -6.38 -15.16 0.23
C LEU A 264 -6.52 -16.03 1.48
N LYS A 265 -5.42 -16.58 2.01
CA LYS A 265 -5.41 -17.34 3.27
C LYS A 265 -5.78 -16.47 4.48
N GLU A 266 -5.44 -15.20 4.45
CA GLU A 266 -5.81 -14.20 5.47
C GLU A 266 -7.27 -13.74 5.37
N GLY A 267 -8.01 -14.19 4.35
CA GLY A 267 -9.45 -13.92 4.20
C GLY A 267 -9.81 -12.88 3.14
N CYS A 268 -8.83 -12.27 2.46
CA CYS A 268 -9.10 -11.28 1.43
C CYS A 268 -9.95 -11.88 0.29
N LYS A 269 -10.94 -11.12 -0.17
CA LYS A 269 -11.82 -11.45 -1.30
C LYS A 269 -11.56 -10.58 -2.52
N GLU A 270 -10.73 -9.56 -2.36
CA GLU A 270 -10.28 -8.70 -3.45
C GLU A 270 -8.77 -8.55 -3.42
N ILE A 271 -8.14 -8.60 -4.59
CA ILE A 271 -6.71 -8.44 -4.79
C ILE A 271 -6.48 -7.20 -5.66
N TRP A 272 -5.89 -6.17 -5.09
CA TRP A 272 -5.47 -4.97 -5.81
C TRP A 272 -4.04 -5.15 -6.32
N LEU A 273 -3.89 -5.30 -7.63
CA LEU A 273 -2.58 -5.21 -8.26
C LEU A 273 -2.19 -3.75 -8.37
N THR A 274 -1.07 -3.37 -7.75
CA THR A 274 -0.60 -1.99 -7.76
C THR A 274 0.84 -1.89 -8.24
N SER A 275 1.17 -0.79 -8.88
CA SER A 275 2.55 -0.36 -9.14
C SER A 275 2.52 1.12 -9.50
N THR A 276 3.67 1.71 -9.83
CA THR A 276 3.66 3.04 -10.46
C THR A 276 2.95 3.02 -11.81
N ASP A 277 2.99 1.91 -12.54
CA ASP A 277 2.37 1.74 -13.85
C ASP A 277 2.27 0.25 -14.14
N CYS A 278 1.07 -0.31 -14.00
CA CYS A 278 0.87 -1.76 -14.16
C CYS A 278 1.12 -2.18 -15.62
N GLY A 279 0.91 -1.26 -16.58
CA GLY A 279 0.95 -1.56 -18.00
C GLY A 279 2.34 -1.91 -18.53
N CYS A 280 3.38 -1.59 -17.76
CA CYS A 280 4.76 -1.96 -18.08
C CYS A 280 5.32 -3.11 -17.24
N TYR A 281 4.52 -3.73 -16.37
CA TYR A 281 4.96 -4.93 -15.65
C TYR A 281 5.44 -5.98 -16.64
N GLY A 282 6.61 -6.54 -16.34
CA GLY A 282 7.20 -7.58 -17.17
C GLY A 282 8.12 -7.08 -18.27
N PHE A 283 8.19 -5.78 -18.59
CA PHE A 283 9.01 -5.31 -19.72
C PHE A 283 10.53 -5.41 -19.47
N ASP A 284 10.94 -5.49 -18.21
CA ASP A 284 12.31 -5.68 -17.75
C ASP A 284 12.62 -7.14 -17.39
N ILE A 285 11.64 -8.04 -17.49
CA ILE A 285 11.78 -9.48 -17.28
C ILE A 285 11.15 -10.24 -18.46
N LYS A 286 11.14 -11.57 -18.48
CA LYS A 286 10.49 -12.35 -19.56
C LYS A 286 9.03 -12.66 -19.18
N SER A 287 8.20 -11.63 -18.98
CA SER A 287 6.79 -11.75 -18.57
C SER A 287 5.96 -10.57 -19.12
N ASN A 288 4.64 -10.60 -18.95
CA ASN A 288 3.77 -9.44 -19.14
C ASN A 288 2.62 -9.41 -18.11
N LEU A 289 1.86 -8.32 -18.08
CA LEU A 289 0.73 -8.13 -17.17
C LEU A 289 -0.43 -9.12 -17.42
N GLY A 290 -0.77 -9.38 -18.68
CA GLY A 290 -1.86 -10.30 -19.04
C GLY A 290 -1.60 -11.73 -18.55
N GLU A 291 -0.38 -12.22 -18.75
CA GLU A 291 0.08 -13.51 -18.24
C GLU A 291 -0.02 -13.59 -16.70
N LEU A 292 0.46 -12.55 -16.00
CA LEU A 292 0.39 -12.48 -14.54
C LEU A 292 -1.06 -12.58 -14.06
N VAL A 293 -1.96 -11.76 -14.62
CA VAL A 293 -3.37 -11.74 -14.23
C VAL A 293 -4.03 -13.10 -14.49
N LYS A 294 -3.79 -13.73 -15.65
CA LYS A 294 -4.30 -15.07 -15.95
C LYS A 294 -3.79 -16.11 -14.95
N LYS A 295 -2.51 -16.08 -14.56
CA LYS A 295 -1.96 -16.99 -13.55
C LYS A 295 -2.55 -16.75 -12.16
N ILE A 296 -2.83 -15.51 -11.78
CA ILE A 296 -3.54 -15.18 -10.54
C ILE A 296 -4.97 -15.76 -10.57
N CYS A 297 -5.69 -15.62 -11.68
CA CYS A 297 -7.07 -16.13 -11.79
C CYS A 297 -7.18 -17.65 -11.62
N LYS A 298 -6.11 -18.40 -11.96
CA LYS A 298 -6.01 -19.85 -11.75
C LYS A 298 -5.87 -20.28 -10.29
N LEU A 299 -5.60 -19.36 -9.36
CA LEU A 299 -5.54 -19.69 -7.93
C LEU A 299 -6.93 -20.08 -7.42
N GLU A 300 -6.97 -21.02 -6.46
CA GLU A 300 -8.21 -21.50 -5.85
C GLU A 300 -8.88 -20.41 -4.98
N GLY A 301 -10.19 -20.56 -4.79
CA GLY A 301 -11.01 -19.65 -4.00
C GLY A 301 -11.82 -18.64 -4.82
N ARG A 302 -12.85 -18.09 -4.18
CA ARG A 302 -13.75 -17.06 -4.71
C ARG A 302 -13.22 -15.68 -4.31
N PHE A 303 -12.63 -14.96 -5.26
CA PHE A 303 -12.09 -13.61 -5.09
C PHE A 303 -12.10 -12.86 -6.43
N MET A 304 -11.87 -11.55 -6.37
CA MET A 304 -11.74 -10.68 -7.52
C MET A 304 -10.37 -10.01 -7.60
N VAL A 305 -9.91 -9.72 -8.80
CA VAL A 305 -8.67 -9.01 -9.12
C VAL A 305 -9.04 -7.65 -9.69
N ARG A 306 -8.50 -6.60 -9.07
CA ARG A 306 -8.53 -5.24 -9.59
C ARG A 306 -7.15 -4.87 -10.09
N VAL A 307 -7.06 -4.63 -11.39
CA VAL A 307 -5.81 -4.19 -12.03
C VAL A 307 -5.64 -2.68 -11.82
N GLY A 308 -4.47 -2.28 -11.35
CA GLY A 308 -4.11 -0.87 -11.12
C GLY A 308 -3.96 -0.07 -12.41
N MET A 309 -3.60 1.20 -12.24
CA MET A 309 -3.51 2.14 -13.35
C MET A 309 -2.42 1.77 -14.37
N MET A 310 -2.70 2.04 -15.64
CA MET A 310 -1.83 1.70 -16.77
C MET A 310 -1.69 2.90 -17.70
N ASN A 311 -0.46 3.26 -18.05
CA ASN A 311 -0.23 4.33 -19.02
C ASN A 311 -0.54 3.84 -20.45
N PRO A 312 -1.36 4.56 -21.25
CA PRO A 312 -1.70 4.16 -22.62
C PRO A 312 -0.48 3.84 -23.50
N VAL A 313 0.67 4.50 -23.27
CA VAL A 313 1.88 4.28 -24.08
C VAL A 313 2.41 2.84 -24.02
N HIS A 314 2.18 2.12 -22.91
CA HIS A 314 2.64 0.74 -22.77
C HIS A 314 1.60 -0.26 -23.25
N LEU A 315 0.34 0.16 -23.37
CA LEU A 315 -0.75 -0.68 -23.84
C LEU A 315 -0.90 -0.64 -25.36
N LYS A 316 -0.51 0.45 -26.04
CA LYS A 316 -0.72 0.61 -27.49
C LYS A 316 -0.02 -0.43 -28.38
N ARG A 317 0.89 -1.24 -27.82
CA ARG A 317 1.47 -2.38 -28.52
C ARG A 317 0.43 -3.48 -28.63
N ARG A 318 -0.02 -3.79 -29.85
CA ARG A 318 -1.10 -4.74 -30.13
C ARG A 318 -1.02 -6.06 -29.35
N LYS A 319 0.15 -6.70 -29.30
CA LYS A 319 0.31 -7.95 -28.54
C LYS A 319 -0.01 -7.79 -27.04
N ILE A 320 0.49 -6.73 -26.40
CA ILE A 320 0.25 -6.46 -24.98
C ILE A 320 -1.22 -6.11 -24.73
N LEU A 321 -1.83 -5.35 -25.65
CA LEU A 321 -3.26 -5.02 -25.58
C LEU A 321 -4.13 -6.26 -25.61
N GLU A 322 -3.95 -7.12 -26.62
CA GLU A 322 -4.77 -8.34 -26.80
C GLU A 322 -4.57 -9.33 -25.63
N GLU A 323 -3.34 -9.54 -25.18
CA GLU A 323 -3.06 -10.40 -24.00
C GLU A 323 -3.74 -9.88 -22.73
N LEU A 324 -3.82 -8.55 -22.56
CA LEU A 324 -4.49 -7.92 -21.43
C LEU A 324 -6.02 -7.99 -21.57
N ILE A 325 -6.57 -7.75 -22.75
CA ILE A 325 -8.01 -7.90 -23.03
C ILE A 325 -8.45 -9.33 -22.69
N ASP A 326 -7.69 -10.34 -23.13
CA ASP A 326 -8.00 -11.72 -22.79
C ASP A 326 -7.95 -11.98 -21.28
N ALA A 327 -7.00 -11.37 -20.56
CA ALA A 327 -6.96 -11.47 -19.11
C ALA A 327 -8.19 -10.81 -18.44
N TYR A 328 -8.70 -9.73 -19.01
CA TYR A 328 -9.94 -9.09 -18.55
C TYR A 328 -11.19 -9.90 -18.86
N LYS A 329 -11.14 -10.94 -19.71
CA LYS A 329 -12.28 -11.86 -19.92
C LYS A 329 -12.47 -12.84 -18.76
N GLU A 330 -11.42 -13.12 -17.98
CA GLU A 330 -11.50 -13.99 -16.80
C GLU A 330 -12.56 -13.52 -15.79
N ASP A 331 -13.32 -14.46 -15.22
CA ASP A 331 -14.44 -14.16 -14.31
C ASP A 331 -13.98 -13.52 -12.99
N LYS A 332 -12.75 -13.81 -12.57
CA LYS A 332 -12.15 -13.25 -11.36
C LYS A 332 -11.56 -11.86 -11.58
N VAL A 333 -11.75 -11.21 -12.73
CA VAL A 333 -11.24 -9.85 -12.99
C VAL A 333 -12.39 -8.87 -13.08
N PHE A 334 -12.34 -7.81 -12.28
CA PHE A 334 -13.28 -6.70 -12.39
C PHE A 334 -13.18 -6.07 -13.78
N LYS A 335 -14.31 -5.77 -14.40
CA LYS A 335 -14.39 -5.05 -15.69
C LYS A 335 -14.21 -3.54 -15.45
N PHE A 336 -13.07 -3.19 -14.89
CA PHE A 336 -12.67 -1.84 -14.50
C PHE A 336 -11.28 -1.53 -15.07
N LEU A 337 -11.24 -0.67 -16.09
CA LEU A 337 -10.01 -0.26 -16.75
C LEU A 337 -9.58 1.12 -16.26
N HIS A 338 -8.46 1.18 -15.53
CA HIS A 338 -7.88 2.46 -15.10
C HIS A 338 -6.74 2.88 -16.03
N ILE A 339 -7.03 3.85 -16.90
CA ILE A 339 -6.14 4.31 -17.96
C ILE A 339 -6.01 5.84 -17.95
N PRO A 340 -5.02 6.41 -17.23
CA PRO A 340 -4.88 7.85 -17.08
C PRO A 340 -4.43 8.54 -18.38
N VAL A 341 -5.29 9.33 -19.01
CA VAL A 341 -4.94 10.11 -20.22
C VAL A 341 -4.24 11.42 -19.87
N GLN A 342 -4.55 12.01 -18.70
CA GLN A 342 -4.01 13.28 -18.18
C GLN A 342 -4.51 14.56 -18.87
N SER A 343 -4.68 14.57 -20.20
CA SER A 343 -5.22 15.73 -20.94
C SER A 343 -5.91 15.26 -22.23
N GLY A 344 -6.88 16.03 -22.72
CA GLY A 344 -7.51 15.82 -24.04
C GLY A 344 -6.75 16.44 -25.21
N SER A 345 -5.63 17.12 -24.99
CA SER A 345 -4.87 17.77 -26.07
C SER A 345 -3.57 17.04 -26.38
N ASN A 346 -3.41 16.59 -27.63
CA ASN A 346 -2.15 16.01 -28.13
C ASN A 346 -0.95 16.95 -27.95
N ARG A 347 -1.14 18.27 -28.01
CA ARG A 347 -0.09 19.27 -27.73
C ARG A 347 0.38 19.18 -26.28
N ILE A 348 -0.56 19.12 -25.34
CA ILE A 348 -0.26 19.00 -23.91
C ILE A 348 0.30 17.63 -23.57
N LEU A 349 -0.22 16.54 -24.13
CA LEU A 349 0.32 15.19 -23.95
C LEU A 349 1.78 15.08 -24.40
N LYS A 350 2.14 15.75 -25.51
CA LYS A 350 3.53 15.85 -25.99
C LYS A 350 4.41 16.60 -24.99
N LEU A 351 3.97 17.76 -24.48
CA LEU A 351 4.69 18.53 -23.45
C LEU A 351 4.80 17.80 -22.11
N MET A 352 3.79 17.00 -21.78
CA MET A 352 3.80 16.08 -20.63
C MET A 352 4.75 14.89 -20.83
N LYS A 353 5.26 14.65 -22.05
CA LYS A 353 6.00 13.44 -22.46
C LYS A 353 5.24 12.15 -22.14
N ARG A 354 3.95 12.09 -22.49
CA ARG A 354 3.11 10.90 -22.27
C ARG A 354 3.43 9.76 -23.24
N GLY A 355 3.90 10.07 -24.44
CA GLY A 355 4.30 9.08 -25.47
C GLY A 355 3.12 8.41 -26.21
N HIS A 356 1.90 8.85 -25.93
CA HIS A 356 0.68 8.47 -26.62
C HIS A 356 -0.09 9.72 -27.05
N THR A 357 -1.00 9.53 -28.00
CA THR A 357 -1.98 10.53 -28.43
C THR A 357 -3.39 10.18 -27.94
N ILE A 358 -4.36 11.05 -28.21
CA ILE A 358 -5.78 10.78 -27.98
C ILE A 358 -6.27 9.63 -28.87
N GLU A 359 -5.76 9.54 -30.10
CA GLU A 359 -6.11 8.47 -31.03
C GLU A 359 -5.61 7.12 -30.50
N ASP A 360 -4.35 7.03 -30.04
CA ASP A 360 -3.81 5.84 -29.36
C ASP A 360 -4.72 5.42 -28.18
N PHE A 361 -5.17 6.40 -27.39
CA PHE A 361 -6.02 6.17 -26.23
C PHE A 361 -7.42 5.68 -26.62
N MET A 362 -8.05 6.29 -27.61
CA MET A 362 -9.37 5.90 -28.09
C MET A 362 -9.35 4.51 -28.73
N GLU A 363 -8.31 4.18 -29.49
CA GLU A 363 -8.14 2.82 -30.05
C GLU A 363 -8.11 1.77 -28.95
N ILE A 364 -7.34 2.01 -27.86
CA ILE A 364 -7.32 1.10 -26.71
C ILE A 364 -8.72 0.94 -26.12
N LEU A 365 -9.45 2.04 -25.91
CA LEU A 365 -10.81 1.99 -25.34
C LEU A 365 -11.78 1.24 -26.23
N ASP A 366 -11.76 1.48 -27.54
CA ASP A 366 -12.65 0.85 -28.49
C ASP A 366 -12.42 -0.66 -28.56
N ARG A 367 -11.15 -1.10 -28.55
CA ARG A 367 -10.80 -2.53 -28.49
C ARG A 367 -11.27 -3.19 -27.20
N PHE A 368 -11.12 -2.53 -26.05
CA PHE A 368 -11.63 -3.07 -24.79
C PHE A 368 -13.17 -3.13 -24.77
N ARG A 369 -13.85 -2.09 -25.27
CA ARG A 369 -15.32 -2.01 -25.32
C ARG A 369 -15.94 -3.02 -26.28
N SER A 370 -15.26 -3.37 -27.38
CA SER A 370 -15.75 -4.38 -28.32
C SER A 370 -15.71 -5.80 -27.75
N GLU A 371 -14.85 -6.05 -26.76
CA GLU A 371 -14.60 -7.39 -26.22
C GLU A 371 -15.15 -7.59 -24.81
N ILE A 372 -15.28 -6.52 -24.02
CA ILE A 372 -15.65 -6.56 -22.61
C ILE A 372 -16.96 -5.78 -22.38
N ASN A 373 -18.03 -6.52 -22.14
CA ASN A 373 -19.32 -5.96 -21.76
C ASN A 373 -19.26 -5.28 -20.38
N ASN A 374 -20.06 -4.22 -20.21
CA ASN A 374 -20.19 -3.47 -18.96
C ASN A 374 -18.86 -2.91 -18.40
N LEU A 375 -17.90 -2.63 -19.28
CA LEU A 375 -16.61 -2.06 -18.88
C LEU A 375 -16.77 -0.66 -18.26
N THR A 376 -16.21 -0.46 -17.07
CA THR A 376 -16.04 0.87 -16.48
C THR A 376 -14.65 1.42 -16.81
N VAL A 377 -14.60 2.56 -17.47
CA VAL A 377 -13.34 3.25 -17.79
C VAL A 377 -13.08 4.37 -16.79
N SER A 378 -11.98 4.26 -16.07
CA SER A 378 -11.49 5.26 -15.14
C SER A 378 -10.27 5.98 -15.70
N THR A 379 -10.24 7.31 -15.62
CA THR A 379 -9.09 8.11 -16.04
C THR A 379 -8.73 9.18 -15.01
N ASP A 380 -7.51 9.70 -15.10
CA ASP A 380 -7.07 10.88 -14.36
C ASP A 380 -6.80 12.02 -15.33
N ILE A 381 -7.22 13.23 -14.96
CA ILE A 381 -7.00 14.46 -15.70
C ILE A 381 -6.22 15.44 -14.83
N ILE A 382 -5.25 16.14 -15.44
CA ILE A 382 -4.52 17.25 -14.85
C ILE A 382 -4.94 18.52 -15.59
N VAL A 383 -5.71 19.38 -14.92
CA VAL A 383 -6.10 20.70 -15.45
C VAL A 383 -5.09 21.76 -15.07
N GLY A 384 -4.82 22.69 -15.99
CA GLY A 384 -3.90 23.79 -15.74
C GLY A 384 -2.44 23.40 -15.86
N PHE A 385 -2.13 22.39 -16.68
CA PHE A 385 -0.74 22.06 -16.99
C PHE A 385 -0.02 23.30 -17.55
N PRO A 386 1.29 23.50 -17.29
CA PRO A 386 2.02 24.65 -17.83
C PRO A 386 1.81 24.82 -19.33
N THR A 387 1.61 26.07 -19.76
CA THR A 387 1.27 26.47 -21.14
C THR A 387 -0.11 26.05 -21.67
N GLU A 388 -1.00 25.42 -20.88
CA GLU A 388 -2.34 24.99 -21.33
C GLU A 388 -3.22 26.17 -21.80
N THR A 389 -3.61 26.16 -23.08
CA THR A 389 -4.48 27.17 -23.67
C THR A 389 -5.96 26.82 -23.45
N GLU A 390 -6.85 27.75 -23.82
CA GLU A 390 -8.29 27.50 -23.79
C GLU A 390 -8.71 26.39 -24.77
N GLU A 391 -8.11 26.35 -25.97
CA GLU A 391 -8.36 25.29 -26.94
C GLU A 391 -8.00 23.89 -26.40
N ASP A 392 -6.88 23.76 -25.69
CA ASP A 392 -6.49 22.48 -25.07
C ASP A 392 -7.46 22.05 -23.96
N PHE A 393 -7.95 23.04 -23.20
CA PHE A 393 -8.93 22.82 -22.15
C PHE A 393 -10.26 22.33 -22.75
N LEU A 394 -10.72 22.92 -23.85
CA LEU A 394 -11.94 22.49 -24.54
C LEU A 394 -11.81 21.06 -25.09
N LYS A 395 -10.67 20.69 -25.67
CA LYS A 395 -10.39 19.30 -26.08
C LYS A 395 -10.45 18.33 -24.89
N THR A 396 -10.00 18.77 -23.71
CA THR A 396 -10.12 18.00 -22.47
C THR A 396 -11.57 17.84 -22.02
N CYS A 397 -12.42 18.87 -22.21
CA CYS A 397 -13.84 18.78 -21.91
C CYS A 397 -14.57 17.77 -22.82
N GLU A 398 -14.15 17.65 -24.08
CA GLU A 398 -14.72 16.68 -25.01
C GLU A 398 -14.37 15.24 -24.63
N ILE A 399 -13.09 14.94 -24.39
CA ILE A 399 -12.66 13.55 -24.15
C ILE A 399 -13.23 12.95 -22.85
N ILE A 400 -13.51 13.77 -21.83
CA ILE A 400 -14.03 13.24 -20.55
C ILE A 400 -15.45 12.67 -20.67
N LYS A 401 -16.21 13.04 -21.71
CA LYS A 401 -17.55 12.49 -21.97
C LYS A 401 -17.50 10.99 -22.26
N GLU A 402 -16.37 10.51 -22.75
CA GLU A 402 -16.13 9.09 -23.01
C GLU A 402 -15.88 8.28 -21.73
N MET A 403 -15.62 8.88 -20.56
CA MET A 403 -15.16 8.18 -19.34
C MET A 403 -16.29 7.89 -18.35
N ASP A 404 -16.14 6.84 -17.53
CA ASP A 404 -17.11 6.45 -16.49
C ASP A 404 -16.75 6.98 -15.11
N VAL A 405 -15.46 7.10 -14.85
CA VAL A 405 -14.89 7.65 -13.61
C VAL A 405 -13.78 8.62 -14.02
N ILE A 406 -13.86 9.87 -13.56
CA ILE A 406 -12.86 10.89 -13.86
C ILE A 406 -12.29 11.45 -12.56
N ASN A 407 -11.00 11.20 -12.34
CA ASN A 407 -10.25 11.78 -11.24
C ASN A 407 -9.62 13.10 -11.69
N LEU A 408 -10.27 14.23 -11.40
CA LEU A 408 -9.73 15.54 -11.70
C LEU A 408 -8.69 15.96 -10.66
N ASN A 409 -7.52 16.39 -11.12
CA ASN A 409 -6.50 17.00 -10.30
C ASN A 409 -6.08 18.33 -10.93
N LYS A 410 -5.80 19.34 -10.11
CA LYS A 410 -5.14 20.57 -10.56
C LYS A 410 -3.66 20.30 -10.69
N TYR A 411 -3.01 20.86 -11.71
CA TYR A 411 -1.57 20.89 -11.77
C TYR A 411 -1.01 21.55 -10.51
N GLY A 412 0.02 20.96 -9.93
CA GLY A 412 0.76 21.57 -8.85
C GLY A 412 2.23 21.26 -8.99
N ASP A 413 3.04 22.27 -8.73
CA ASP A 413 4.47 22.19 -8.92
C ASP A 413 5.12 21.11 -8.05
N ARG A 414 6.12 20.47 -8.65
CA ARG A 414 6.92 19.43 -8.03
C ARG A 414 8.39 19.78 -8.19
N PRO A 415 9.11 20.02 -7.08
CA PRO A 415 10.54 20.29 -7.13
C PRO A 415 11.28 19.20 -7.93
N GLY A 416 12.22 19.64 -8.77
CA GLY A 416 13.04 18.74 -9.60
C GLY A 416 12.40 18.25 -10.90
N THR A 417 11.16 18.63 -11.21
CA THR A 417 10.47 18.21 -12.45
C THR A 417 10.65 19.21 -13.59
N GLU A 418 10.65 18.76 -14.85
CA GLU A 418 10.78 19.65 -16.02
C GLU A 418 9.60 20.64 -16.11
N ALA A 419 8.38 20.16 -15.87
CA ALA A 419 7.17 20.98 -15.90
C ALA A 419 7.23 22.11 -14.87
N SER A 420 7.92 21.92 -13.74
CA SER A 420 8.05 22.97 -12.71
C SER A 420 8.72 24.25 -13.21
N LYS A 421 9.53 24.14 -14.27
CA LYS A 421 10.27 25.26 -14.89
C LYS A 421 9.54 25.89 -16.08
N MET A 422 8.41 25.32 -16.51
CA MET A 422 7.64 25.82 -17.66
C MET A 422 6.75 27.02 -17.29
N PRO A 423 6.36 27.89 -18.25
CA PRO A 423 5.45 29.00 -18.02
C PRO A 423 4.09 28.55 -17.48
N LYS A 424 3.68 29.14 -16.36
CA LYS A 424 2.49 28.72 -15.60
C LYS A 424 1.22 29.36 -16.14
N VAL A 425 0.13 28.60 -16.08
CA VAL A 425 -1.22 29.14 -16.24
C VAL A 425 -1.60 29.86 -14.95
N ARG A 426 -2.26 31.01 -15.07
CA ARG A 426 -2.68 31.80 -13.91
C ARG A 426 -3.62 31.00 -13.00
N THR A 427 -3.48 31.18 -11.70
CA THR A 427 -4.20 30.38 -10.70
C THR A 427 -5.72 30.56 -10.76
N ASP A 428 -6.20 31.75 -11.08
CA ASP A 428 -7.62 32.05 -11.29
C ASP A 428 -8.20 31.28 -12.49
N VAL A 429 -7.47 31.19 -13.59
CA VAL A 429 -7.84 30.38 -14.76
C VAL A 429 -7.91 28.90 -14.41
N ILE A 430 -6.92 28.35 -13.68
CA ILE A 430 -6.93 26.95 -13.23
C ILE A 430 -8.14 26.67 -12.32
N LYS A 431 -8.48 27.62 -11.43
CA LYS A 431 -9.66 27.51 -10.56
C LYS A 431 -10.96 27.50 -11.37
N ALA A 432 -11.13 28.43 -12.31
CA ALA A 432 -12.32 28.50 -13.17
C ALA A 432 -12.50 27.21 -13.99
N ARG A 433 -11.42 26.75 -14.66
CA ARG A 433 -11.40 25.49 -15.43
C ARG A 433 -11.74 24.27 -14.58
N SER A 434 -11.22 24.20 -13.36
CA SER A 434 -11.51 23.10 -12.44
C SER A 434 -12.97 23.08 -11.97
N VAL A 435 -13.60 24.25 -11.76
CA VAL A 435 -15.02 24.33 -11.41
C VAL A 435 -15.86 23.84 -12.58
N GLU A 436 -15.55 24.27 -13.80
CA GLU A 436 -16.28 23.87 -15.00
C GLU A 436 -16.14 22.36 -15.27
N LEU A 437 -14.93 21.80 -15.19
CA LEU A 437 -14.74 20.35 -15.32
C LEU A 437 -15.44 19.56 -14.22
N HIS A 438 -15.48 20.03 -12.97
CA HIS A 438 -16.25 19.35 -11.93
C HIS A 438 -17.74 19.30 -12.25
N ARG A 439 -18.30 20.39 -12.79
CA ARG A 439 -19.71 20.44 -13.23
C ARG A 439 -19.95 19.42 -14.34
N LEU A 440 -19.11 19.44 -15.38
CA LEU A 440 -19.21 18.51 -16.50
C LEU A 440 -19.02 17.04 -16.10
N ILE A 441 -18.04 16.74 -15.24
CA ILE A 441 -17.81 15.39 -14.70
C ILE A 441 -19.04 14.90 -13.94
N ARG A 442 -19.67 15.76 -13.11
CA ARG A 442 -20.88 15.41 -12.37
C ARG A 442 -22.02 15.02 -13.31
N ASP A 443 -22.23 15.78 -14.37
CA ASP A 443 -23.30 15.52 -15.35
C ASP A 443 -23.04 14.23 -16.15
N VAL A 444 -21.80 14.04 -16.62
CA VAL A 444 -21.39 12.84 -17.36
C VAL A 444 -21.52 11.59 -16.50
N THR A 445 -20.95 11.61 -15.28
CA THR A 445 -20.96 10.45 -14.38
C THR A 445 -22.36 10.09 -13.92
N LEU A 446 -23.22 11.08 -13.64
CA LEU A 446 -24.62 10.83 -13.33
C LEU A 446 -25.36 10.17 -14.50
N LYS A 447 -25.23 10.71 -15.71
CA LYS A 447 -25.87 10.14 -16.91
C LYS A 447 -25.44 8.69 -17.16
N LYS A 448 -24.17 8.38 -16.91
CA LYS A 448 -23.65 7.01 -17.06
C LYS A 448 -24.13 6.09 -15.93
N ASN A 449 -24.15 6.56 -14.69
CA ASN A 449 -24.62 5.77 -13.55
C ASN A 449 -26.14 5.51 -13.61
N GLN A 450 -26.94 6.42 -14.19
CA GLN A 450 -28.39 6.20 -14.39
C GLN A 450 -28.70 4.96 -15.23
N LYS A 451 -27.81 4.58 -16.15
CA LYS A 451 -27.96 3.34 -16.94
C LYS A 451 -27.92 2.06 -16.11
N TRP A 452 -27.44 2.14 -14.87
CA TRP A 452 -27.38 1.02 -13.94
C TRP A 452 -28.65 0.86 -13.11
N ILE A 453 -29.60 1.81 -13.16
CA ILE A 453 -30.87 1.67 -12.45
C ILE A 453 -31.62 0.45 -12.98
N GLY A 454 -32.06 -0.41 -12.06
CA GLY A 454 -32.69 -1.69 -12.38
C GLY A 454 -31.72 -2.85 -12.55
N TRP A 455 -30.40 -2.62 -12.57
CA TRP A 455 -29.41 -3.70 -12.57
C TRP A 455 -29.60 -4.60 -11.35
N ARG A 456 -29.46 -5.92 -11.56
CA ARG A 456 -29.52 -6.95 -10.53
C ARG A 456 -28.35 -7.91 -10.70
N GLY A 457 -27.68 -8.26 -9.62
CA GLY A 457 -26.58 -9.22 -9.65
C GLY A 457 -25.86 -9.31 -8.32
N GLU A 458 -24.82 -10.15 -8.27
CA GLU A 458 -23.98 -10.26 -7.09
C GLU A 458 -22.97 -9.11 -6.99
N ALA A 459 -22.74 -8.63 -5.77
CA ALA A 459 -21.75 -7.61 -5.44
C ALA A 459 -20.99 -7.98 -4.16
N LEU A 460 -19.68 -7.71 -4.12
CA LEU A 460 -18.81 -7.97 -2.98
C LEU A 460 -18.83 -6.77 -2.04
N ILE A 461 -19.11 -6.99 -0.76
CA ILE A 461 -19.04 -5.94 0.27
C ILE A 461 -17.58 -5.72 0.68
N ASP A 462 -17.00 -4.56 0.36
CA ASP A 462 -15.59 -4.24 0.58
C ASP A 462 -15.34 -3.13 1.62
N GLU A 463 -16.36 -2.32 1.93
CA GLU A 463 -16.18 -1.12 2.75
C GLU A 463 -17.40 -0.87 3.67
N ARG A 464 -17.12 -0.46 4.92
CA ARG A 464 -18.14 0.00 5.88
C ARG A 464 -18.31 1.50 5.79
N THR A 465 -19.55 1.96 5.88
CA THR A 465 -19.91 3.38 5.98
C THR A 465 -20.55 3.66 7.34
N TYR A 466 -20.93 4.91 7.61
CA TYR A 466 -21.57 5.27 8.87
C TYR A 466 -22.94 4.60 9.08
N ASN A 467 -23.73 4.42 8.02
CA ASN A 467 -25.12 3.92 8.07
C ASN A 467 -25.34 2.65 7.23
N GLY A 468 -24.29 1.90 6.92
CA GLY A 468 -24.40 0.70 6.08
C GLY A 468 -23.08 0.33 5.42
N VAL A 469 -23.14 -0.24 4.22
CA VAL A 469 -21.96 -0.76 3.51
C VAL A 469 -21.87 -0.29 2.07
N ILE A 470 -20.69 -0.42 1.47
CA ILE A 470 -20.48 -0.32 0.02
C ILE A 470 -20.17 -1.71 -0.51
N ALA A 471 -20.88 -2.08 -1.57
CA ALA A 471 -20.62 -3.27 -2.35
C ALA A 471 -20.12 -2.91 -3.76
N ARG A 472 -19.30 -3.78 -4.35
CA ARG A 472 -18.73 -3.65 -5.70
C ARG A 472 -19.31 -4.73 -6.60
N ASN A 473 -19.97 -4.32 -7.68
CA ASN A 473 -20.36 -5.26 -8.73
C ASN A 473 -19.18 -5.63 -9.64
N ILE A 474 -19.42 -6.48 -10.63
CA ILE A 474 -18.41 -6.94 -11.60
C ILE A 474 -17.70 -5.79 -12.36
N SER A 475 -18.35 -4.63 -12.50
CA SER A 475 -17.79 -3.43 -13.14
C SER A 475 -17.14 -2.46 -12.15
N TYR A 476 -16.98 -2.89 -10.90
CA TYR A 476 -16.39 -2.13 -9.80
C TYR A 476 -17.15 -0.83 -9.45
N LYS A 477 -18.45 -0.76 -9.79
CA LYS A 477 -19.30 0.36 -9.40
C LYS A 477 -19.58 0.29 -7.89
N PRO A 478 -19.37 1.38 -7.13
CA PRO A 478 -19.76 1.43 -5.72
C PRO A 478 -21.28 1.47 -5.61
N ILE A 479 -21.85 0.51 -4.88
CA ILE A 479 -23.27 0.43 -4.56
C ILE A 479 -23.42 0.59 -3.05
N VAL A 480 -24.03 1.69 -2.62
CA VAL A 480 -24.32 1.95 -1.21
C VAL A 480 -25.59 1.18 -0.82
N ILE A 481 -25.48 0.38 0.24
CA ILE A 481 -26.59 -0.36 0.85
C ILE A 481 -26.74 0.17 2.27
N MET A 482 -27.92 0.69 2.61
CA MET A 482 -28.20 1.32 3.91
C MET A 482 -28.58 0.29 4.98
N GLU A 483 -27.81 -0.79 5.04
CA GLU A 483 -28.00 -1.90 5.97
C GLU A 483 -26.64 -2.37 6.47
N GLU A 484 -26.58 -2.82 7.73
CA GLU A 484 -25.37 -3.45 8.24
C GLU A 484 -25.23 -4.86 7.65
N LYS A 485 -24.07 -5.12 7.06
CA LYS A 485 -23.68 -6.41 6.49
C LYS A 485 -22.23 -6.71 6.83
N ASN A 486 -21.81 -7.97 6.70
CA ASN A 486 -20.42 -8.30 6.96
C ASN A 486 -19.53 -7.99 5.76
N LEU A 487 -18.34 -7.51 6.05
CA LEU A 487 -17.30 -7.31 5.05
C LEU A 487 -16.86 -8.66 4.47
N GLY A 488 -16.67 -8.72 3.16
CA GLY A 488 -16.23 -9.92 2.43
C GLY A 488 -17.36 -10.85 1.98
N GLU A 489 -18.62 -10.52 2.29
CA GLU A 489 -19.79 -11.26 1.81
C GLU A 489 -20.18 -10.83 0.37
N TRP A 490 -20.74 -11.79 -0.36
CA TRP A 490 -21.31 -11.58 -1.68
C TRP A 490 -22.83 -11.50 -1.53
N GLU A 491 -23.40 -10.36 -1.92
CA GLU A 491 -24.83 -10.11 -1.80
C GLU A 491 -25.48 -9.94 -3.17
N LYS A 492 -26.71 -10.42 -3.32
CA LYS A 492 -27.53 -10.08 -4.48
C LYS A 492 -28.10 -8.69 -4.26
N VAL A 493 -27.85 -7.79 -5.18
CA VAL A 493 -28.22 -6.37 -5.03
C VAL A 493 -29.03 -5.93 -6.25
N ARG A 494 -30.08 -5.16 -6.00
CA ARG A 494 -30.79 -4.40 -7.03
C ARG A 494 -30.47 -2.92 -6.89
N VAL A 495 -30.03 -2.29 -7.99
CA VAL A 495 -29.79 -0.84 -8.02
C VAL A 495 -31.12 -0.12 -8.22
N ILE A 496 -31.46 0.76 -7.28
CA ILE A 496 -32.73 1.53 -7.30
C ILE A 496 -32.53 3.00 -7.65
N LYS A 497 -31.34 3.54 -7.39
CA LYS A 497 -31.03 4.95 -7.63
C LYS A 497 -29.56 5.13 -7.99
N ALA A 498 -29.29 6.19 -8.76
CA ALA A 498 -27.94 6.59 -9.15
C ALA A 498 -27.64 8.00 -8.65
N THR A 499 -26.39 8.22 -8.25
CA THR A 499 -25.81 9.54 -7.97
C THR A 499 -24.57 9.71 -8.86
N PRO A 500 -23.95 10.90 -8.92
CA PRO A 500 -22.71 11.09 -9.67
C PRO A 500 -21.56 10.18 -9.19
N ASN A 501 -21.47 9.92 -7.88
CA ASN A 501 -20.33 9.23 -7.27
C ASN A 501 -20.57 7.74 -6.98
N CYS A 502 -21.82 7.34 -6.80
CA CYS A 502 -22.18 5.98 -6.46
C CYS A 502 -23.59 5.61 -6.91
N LEU A 503 -23.86 4.31 -6.89
CA LEU A 503 -25.20 3.73 -6.99
C LEU A 503 -25.76 3.52 -5.57
N ILE A 504 -27.08 3.43 -5.47
CA ILE A 504 -27.78 3.06 -4.24
C ILE A 504 -28.59 1.81 -4.57
N GLY A 505 -28.46 0.79 -3.74
CA GLY A 505 -29.11 -0.50 -3.92
C GLY A 505 -29.76 -1.03 -2.66
N GLU A 506 -30.57 -2.06 -2.86
CA GLU A 506 -31.24 -2.87 -1.85
C GLU A 506 -30.88 -4.34 -2.09
N THR A 507 -30.83 -5.15 -1.02
CA THR A 507 -30.54 -6.60 -1.10
C THR A 507 -31.80 -7.44 -1.20
#